data_AF-A0A938MLE3-F1
#
_entry.id   AF-A0A938MLE3-F1
#
_cell.length_a   1.000
_cell.length_b   1.000
_cell.length_c   1.000
_cell.angle_alpha   90.00
_cell.angle_beta   90.00
_cell.angle_gamma   90.00
#
_symmetry.space_group_name_H-M   'P 1'
#
loop_
_entity.id
_entity.type
_entity.pdbx_description
1 polymer ?
#
loop_
_entity_poly.entity_id
_entity_poly.type
_entity_poly.pdbx_seq_one_letter_code
_entity_poly.pdbx_strand_id
1 'polypeptide(L)'
;VPRVAARKVKGESAVAGKANVLIFPDLDAANIAYKLTQYLGNARAYGPILQGFAKPVCDLSRGASVDDILGVTAIIGVKCAASG
;
A
#
# COMPACT_ATOMS: atom_id res chain seq x y z
N VAL A 1 -5.41 -9.17 12.83
CA VAL A 1 -6.28 -9.98 13.73
C VAL A 1 -5.44 -10.64 14.83
N PRO A 2 -5.28 -10.01 16.00
CA PRO A 2 -4.40 -10.50 17.08
C PRO A 2 -4.71 -11.93 17.54
N ARG A 3 -6.00 -12.26 17.68
CA ARG A 3 -6.46 -13.60 18.08
C ARG A 3 -5.98 -14.72 17.13
N VAL A 4 -5.92 -14.45 15.82
CA VAL A 4 -5.47 -15.45 14.83
C VAL A 4 -3.95 -15.60 14.89
N ALA A 5 -3.22 -14.49 15.06
CA ALA A 5 -1.76 -14.52 15.22
C ALA A 5 -1.34 -15.36 16.43
N ALA A 6 -1.97 -15.16 17.59
CA ALA A 6 -1.70 -15.92 18.81
C ALA A 6 -1.91 -17.44 18.67
N ARG A 7 -2.79 -17.87 17.74
CA ARG A 7 -3.03 -19.30 17.46
C ARG A 7 -2.11 -19.89 16.40
N LYS A 8 -1.70 -19.10 15.40
CA LYS A 8 -0.98 -19.60 14.21
C LYS A 8 0.53 -19.38 14.25
N VAL A 9 1.01 -18.38 14.98
CA VAL A 9 2.43 -18.03 15.07
C VAL A 9 2.98 -18.59 16.37
N LYS A 10 3.83 -19.62 16.27
CA LYS A 10 4.35 -20.38 17.42
C LYS A 10 5.62 -19.79 18.04
N GLY A 11 6.27 -18.84 17.37
CA GLY A 11 7.49 -18.18 17.82
C GLY A 11 7.30 -16.68 17.99
N GLU A 12 8.36 -15.99 18.39
CA GLU A 12 8.35 -14.54 18.46
C GLU A 12 8.15 -13.92 17.08
N SER A 13 7.27 -12.94 17.00
CA SER A 13 7.06 -12.17 15.78
C SER A 13 6.86 -10.70 16.11
N ALA A 14 7.73 -9.87 15.54
CA ALA A 14 7.66 -8.43 15.72
C ALA A 14 6.42 -7.79 15.05
N VAL A 15 5.73 -8.49 14.14
CA VAL A 15 4.66 -7.91 13.28
C VAL A 15 3.34 -8.69 13.31
N ALA A 16 3.33 -9.98 13.68
CA ALA A 16 2.13 -10.80 13.63
C ALA A 16 0.99 -10.20 14.47
N GLY A 17 -0.20 -10.09 13.88
CA GLY A 17 -1.39 -9.54 14.54
C GLY A 17 -1.51 -8.01 14.48
N LYS A 18 -0.43 -7.30 14.15
CA LYS A 18 -0.34 -5.83 14.11
C LYS A 18 0.32 -5.26 12.85
N ALA A 19 0.49 -6.06 11.80
CA ALA A 19 1.07 -5.64 10.53
C ALA A 19 0.26 -4.50 9.88
N ASN A 20 0.98 -3.51 9.36
CA ASN A 20 0.45 -2.35 8.63
C ASN A 20 1.06 -2.20 7.22
N VAL A 21 2.09 -2.98 6.90
CA VAL A 21 2.66 -3.12 5.57
C VAL A 21 2.54 -4.59 5.16
N LEU A 22 1.98 -4.84 3.97
CA LEU A 22 1.77 -6.18 3.44
C LEU A 22 2.60 -6.35 2.17
N ILE A 23 3.55 -7.28 2.20
CA ILE A 23 4.38 -7.65 1.05
C ILE A 23 3.77 -8.90 0.43
N PHE A 24 3.35 -8.80 -0.83
CA PHE A 24 2.74 -9.90 -1.57
C PHE A 24 3.82 -10.72 -2.30
N PRO A 25 3.58 -12.03 -2.52
CA PRO A 25 4.54 -12.90 -3.19
C PRO A 25 4.76 -12.57 -4.66
N ASP A 26 3.74 -11.99 -5.32
CA ASP A 26 3.78 -11.61 -6.73
C ASP A 26 2.78 -10.47 -7.04
N LEU A 27 2.81 -10.03 -8.30
CA LEU A 27 2.01 -8.92 -8.80
C LEU A 27 0.51 -9.27 -8.89
N ASP A 28 0.17 -10.53 -9.15
CA ASP A 28 -1.23 -10.95 -9.28
C ASP A 28 -1.92 -10.93 -7.92
N ALA A 29 -1.27 -11.52 -6.91
CA ALA A 29 -1.73 -11.49 -5.52
C ALA A 29 -1.88 -10.05 -5.02
N ALA A 30 -0.92 -9.17 -5.33
CA ALA A 30 -0.98 -7.75 -4.96
C ALA A 30 -2.14 -7.02 -5.65
N ASN A 31 -2.24 -7.13 -6.98
CA ASN A 31 -3.27 -6.44 -7.78
C ASN A 31 -4.68 -6.87 -7.40
N ILE A 32 -4.90 -8.17 -7.19
CA ILE A 32 -6.19 -8.70 -6.76
C ILE A 32 -6.52 -8.20 -5.36
N ALA A 33 -5.59 -8.33 -4.40
CA ALA A 33 -5.84 -7.98 -3.01
C ALA A 33 -6.16 -6.49 -2.82
N TYR A 34 -5.40 -5.57 -3.43
CA TYR A 34 -5.69 -4.15 -3.23
C TYR A 34 -7.01 -3.74 -3.90
N LYS A 35 -7.35 -4.28 -5.08
CA LYS A 35 -8.63 -3.98 -5.75
C LYS A 35 -9.82 -4.53 -4.97
N LEU A 36 -9.74 -5.75 -4.45
CA LEU A 36 -10.79 -6.28 -3.55
C LEU A 36 -10.94 -5.41 -2.31
N THR A 37 -9.82 -4.98 -1.71
CA THR A 37 -9.84 -4.09 -0.54
C THR A 37 -10.46 -2.73 -0.87
N GLN A 38 -10.15 -2.16 -2.04
CA GLN A 38 -10.72 -0.91 -2.52
C GLN A 38 -12.23 -1.03 -2.76
N TYR A 39 -12.65 -1.98 -3.59
CA TYR A 39 -14.04 -2.06 -4.05
C TYR A 39 -14.98 -2.72 -3.06
N LEU A 40 -14.54 -3.77 -2.35
CA LEU A 40 -15.40 -4.49 -1.39
C LEU A 40 -15.23 -3.97 0.04
N GLY A 41 -14.02 -3.52 0.39
CA GLY A 41 -13.72 -2.95 1.70
C GLY A 41 -13.98 -1.45 1.80
N ASN A 42 -14.40 -0.79 0.70
CA ASN A 42 -14.53 0.66 0.58
C ASN A 42 -13.27 1.42 1.03
N ALA A 43 -12.09 0.81 0.88
CA ALA A 43 -10.82 1.45 1.16
C ALA A 43 -10.43 2.41 0.04
N ARG A 44 -9.69 3.47 0.38
CA ARG A 44 -9.07 4.34 -0.62
C ARG A 44 -7.72 3.78 -1.04
N ALA A 45 -7.48 3.69 -2.34
CA ALA A 45 -6.23 3.19 -2.89
C ALA A 45 -5.46 4.33 -3.56
N TYR A 46 -4.33 4.73 -2.99
CA TYR A 46 -3.48 5.79 -3.54
C TYR A 46 -2.23 5.17 -4.19
N GLY A 47 -2.06 5.35 -5.50
CA GLY A 47 -0.89 4.90 -6.24
C GLY A 47 -1.20 4.44 -7.68
N PRO A 48 -0.29 3.66 -8.31
CA PRO A 48 0.97 3.15 -7.74
C PRO A 48 2.04 4.22 -7.47
N ILE A 49 2.61 4.19 -6.26
CA ILE A 49 3.79 5.01 -5.90
C ILE A 49 5.03 4.17 -6.12
N LEU A 50 5.90 4.59 -7.03
CA LEU A 50 7.12 3.87 -7.34
C LEU A 50 8.20 4.16 -6.28
N GLN A 51 9.06 3.17 -6.00
CA GLN A 51 10.13 3.24 -5.01
C GLN A 51 11.45 2.82 -5.65
N GLY A 52 12.58 3.28 -5.09
CA GLY A 52 13.93 2.95 -5.58
C GLY A 52 14.52 3.92 -6.61
N PHE A 53 13.78 4.96 -7.01
CA PHE A 53 14.27 6.01 -7.91
C PHE A 53 14.98 7.13 -7.14
N ALA A 54 15.94 7.80 -7.79
CA ALA A 54 16.67 8.93 -7.22
C ALA A 54 15.78 10.16 -6.92
N LYS A 55 14.64 10.27 -7.60
CA LYS A 55 13.60 11.25 -7.33
C LYS A 55 12.26 10.52 -7.21
N PRO A 56 11.29 11.01 -6.41
CA PRO A 56 9.98 10.40 -6.31
C PRO A 56 9.26 10.37 -7.66
N VAL A 57 8.73 9.20 -8.01
CA VAL A 57 7.93 8.96 -9.22
C VAL A 57 6.65 8.23 -8.82
N CYS A 58 5.54 8.61 -9.44
CA CYS A 58 4.30 7.83 -9.41
C CYS A 58 3.85 7.51 -10.82
N ASP A 59 3.15 6.40 -10.95
CA ASP A 59 2.32 6.11 -12.12
C ASP A 59 0.85 6.10 -11.65
N LEU A 60 -0.07 6.42 -12.56
CA LEU A 60 -1.50 6.50 -12.23
C LEU A 60 -2.27 5.57 -13.15
N SER A 61 -3.21 4.82 -12.57
CA SER A 61 -4.14 4.03 -13.37
C SER A 61 -4.94 4.95 -14.30
N ARG A 62 -5.22 4.48 -15.53
CA ARG A 62 -6.10 5.20 -16.49
C ARG A 62 -7.50 5.48 -15.93
N GLY A 63 -7.93 4.73 -14.91
CA GLY A 63 -9.20 4.92 -14.21
C GLY A 63 -9.11 5.75 -12.92
N ALA A 64 -8.01 6.46 -12.68
CA ALA A 64 -7.85 7.28 -11.48
C ALA A 64 -8.87 8.42 -11.45
N SER A 65 -9.50 8.62 -10.30
CA SER A 65 -10.36 9.78 -10.05
C SER A 65 -9.53 11.04 -9.79
N VAL A 66 -10.16 12.22 -9.86
CA VAL A 66 -9.51 13.48 -9.49
C VAL A 66 -8.97 13.44 -8.05
N ASP A 67 -9.72 12.84 -7.13
CA ASP A 67 -9.30 12.71 -5.73
C ASP A 67 -8.09 11.79 -5.57
N ASP A 68 -7.99 10.72 -6.37
CA ASP A 68 -6.81 9.84 -6.37
C ASP A 68 -5.58 10.59 -6.87
N ILE A 69 -5.71 11.38 -7.94
CA ILE A 69 -4.63 12.20 -8.52
C ILE A 69 -4.12 13.22 -7.49
N LEU A 70 -5.03 13.94 -6.82
CA LEU A 70 -4.68 14.91 -5.79
C LEU A 70 -4.01 14.24 -4.60
N GLY A 71 -4.54 13.11 -4.14
CA GLY A 71 -3.97 12.34 -3.04
C GLY A 71 -2.55 11.84 -3.36
N VAL A 72 -2.33 11.26 -4.54
CA VAL A 72 -1.00 10.79 -4.97
C VAL A 72 -0.03 11.95 -5.12
N THR A 73 -0.48 13.09 -5.68
CA THR A 73 0.36 14.30 -5.82
C THR A 73 0.82 14.82 -4.46
N ALA A 74 -0.07 14.88 -3.48
CA ALA A 74 0.28 15.28 -2.11
C ALA A 74 1.33 14.34 -1.50
N ILE A 75 1.17 13.02 -1.68
CA ILE A 75 2.13 12.03 -1.19
C ILE A 75 3.51 12.20 -1.85
N ILE A 76 3.54 12.43 -3.17
CA ILE A 76 4.79 12.67 -3.90
C ILE A 76 5.47 13.94 -3.42
N GLY A 77 4.72 15.02 -3.18
CA GLY A 77 5.25 16.26 -2.60
C GLY A 77 5.96 16.03 -1.27
N VAL A 78 5.35 15.25 -0.36
CA VAL A 78 5.97 14.89 0.93
C VAL A 78 7.24 14.05 0.72
N LYS A 79 7.22 13.07 -0.20
CA LYS A 79 8.41 12.27 -0.50
C LYS A 79 9.57 13.11 -1.04
N CYS A 80 9.29 14.12 -1.87
CA CYS A 80 10.31 15.03 -2.36
C CYS A 80 10.97 15.82 -1.22
N ALA A 81 10.16 16.32 -0.27
CA ALA A 81 10.67 17.05 0.89
C ALA A 81 11.52 16.17 1.83
N ALA A 82 11.20 14.88 1.95
CA ALA A 82 11.95 13.94 2.78
C ALA A 82 13.24 13.38 2.14
N SER A 83 13.45 13.64 0.84
CA SER A 83 14.60 13.13 0.07
C SER A 83 15.73 14.16 -0.11
N GLY A 84 15.64 15.32 0.54
CA GLY A 84 16.69 16.34 0.61
C GLY A 84 17.44 16.28 1.93
#